data_AF-A0A6J1X8B5-F1
#
_entry.id   AF-A0A6J1X8B5-F1
#
_cell.length_a   1.000
_cell.length_b   1.000
_cell.length_c   1.000
_cell.angle_alpha   90.00
_cell.angle_beta   90.00
_cell.angle_gamma   90.00
#
_symmetry.space_group_name_H-M   'P 1'
#
loop_
_entity.id
_entity.type
_entity.pdbx_description
1 polymer ?
#
loop_
_entity_poly.entity_id
_entity_poly.type
_entity_poly.pdbx_seq_one_letter_code
_entity_poly.pdbx_strand_id
1 'polypeptide(L)'
;ALCQDKLYPYLEIFAKGYGANNEPVRGYVLTFVIATAFILMGGLNQIAPLISNFFLAAYALINFATFHASLARPVGWRPTFRLYNMWLSLVGAMMCVAIMFVISWSTALITFAFLLMLYLLVSYRKP
;
A
#
# COMPACT_ATOMS: atom_id res chain seq x y z
N ALA A 1 8.66 -10.18 -4.71
CA ALA A 1 9.20 -8.82 -4.58
C ALA A 1 9.32 -8.43 -3.11
N LEU A 2 8.28 -7.86 -2.46
CA LEU A 2 8.39 -7.33 -1.08
C LEU A 2 9.01 -8.28 -0.03
N CYS A 3 8.69 -9.57 -0.06
CA CYS A 3 9.24 -10.54 0.88
C CYS A 3 10.72 -10.90 0.61
N GLN A 4 11.21 -10.65 -0.62
CA GLN A 4 12.61 -10.87 -1.00
C GLN A 4 13.51 -9.73 -0.53
N ASP A 5 12.96 -8.52 -0.40
CA ASP A 5 13.67 -7.33 0.10
C ASP A 5 13.87 -7.36 1.63
N LYS A 6 13.33 -8.38 2.32
CA LYS A 6 13.45 -8.62 3.78
C LYS A 6 13.09 -7.41 4.66
N LEU A 7 12.24 -6.51 4.14
CA LEU A 7 11.79 -5.31 4.83
C LEU A 7 11.00 -5.63 6.10
N TYR A 8 10.22 -6.70 6.07
CA TYR A 8 9.40 -7.15 7.19
C TYR A 8 9.89 -8.50 7.71
N PRO A 9 10.33 -8.58 8.98
CA PRO A 9 10.67 -9.87 9.60
C PRO A 9 9.42 -10.77 9.60
N TYR A 10 9.61 -12.09 9.50
CA TYR A 10 8.58 -13.13 9.39
C TYR A 10 7.88 -13.29 8.03
N LEU A 11 7.87 -12.27 7.16
CA LEU A 11 7.30 -12.40 5.81
C LEU A 11 8.21 -13.13 4.81
N GLU A 12 9.47 -13.40 5.19
CA GLU A 12 10.45 -14.13 4.38
C GLU A 12 10.00 -15.56 3.99
N ILE A 13 9.07 -16.14 4.76
CA ILE A 13 8.48 -17.46 4.47
C ILE A 13 7.77 -17.47 3.12
N PHE A 14 7.20 -16.33 2.70
CA PHE A 14 6.52 -16.16 1.41
C PHE A 14 7.49 -15.79 0.27
N ALA A 15 8.76 -15.50 0.57
CA ALA A 15 9.78 -15.17 -0.42
C ALA A 15 10.31 -16.41 -1.18
N LYS A 16 10.09 -17.61 -0.65
CA LYS A 16 10.52 -18.86 -1.27
C LYS A 16 9.64 -19.18 -2.48
N GLY A 17 10.20 -18.99 -3.69
CA GLY A 17 9.58 -19.45 -4.93
C GLY A 17 9.86 -20.92 -5.20
N TYR A 18 9.01 -21.53 -6.03
CA TYR A 18 9.04 -22.94 -6.41
C TYR A 18 9.07 -23.09 -7.93
N GLY A 19 9.72 -24.15 -8.42
CA GLY A 19 9.80 -24.46 -9.85
C GLY A 19 10.81 -23.60 -10.63
N ALA A 20 10.90 -23.84 -11.94
CA ALA A 20 11.85 -23.17 -12.84
C ALA A 20 11.60 -21.65 -12.96
N ASN A 21 10.34 -21.23 -12.79
CA ASN A 21 9.92 -19.82 -12.90
C ASN A 21 9.90 -19.09 -11.54
N ASN A 22 10.38 -19.72 -10.46
CA ASN A 22 10.43 -19.13 -9.11
C ASN A 22 9.06 -18.63 -8.62
N GLU A 23 8.03 -19.46 -8.80
CA GLU A 23 6.64 -19.08 -8.54
C GLU A 23 6.35 -19.01 -7.02
N PRO A 24 5.75 -17.92 -6.52
CA PRO A 24 5.48 -17.76 -5.10
C PRO A 24 4.22 -18.54 -4.67
N VAL A 25 4.29 -19.88 -4.68
CA VAL A 25 3.16 -20.77 -4.37
C VAL A 25 2.50 -20.46 -3.02
N ARG A 26 3.31 -20.16 -1.99
CA ARG A 26 2.80 -19.77 -0.66
C ARG A 26 2.00 -18.46 -0.70
N GLY A 27 2.40 -17.53 -1.57
CA GLY A 27 1.67 -16.29 -1.82
C GLY A 27 0.30 -16.56 -2.46
N TYR A 28 0.25 -17.44 -3.46
CA TYR A 28 -1.02 -17.85 -4.08
C TYR A 28 -1.99 -18.46 -3.08
N VAL A 29 -1.52 -19.37 -2.22
CA VAL A 29 -2.34 -19.98 -1.17
C VAL A 29 -2.89 -18.93 -0.20
N LEU A 30 -2.06 -17.97 0.23
CA LEU A 30 -2.52 -16.89 1.12
C LEU A 30 -3.58 -16.02 0.44
N THR A 31 -3.36 -15.62 -0.83
CA THR A 31 -4.36 -14.83 -1.57
C THR A 31 -5.66 -15.60 -1.78
N PHE A 32 -5.58 -16.91 -2.02
CA PHE A 32 -6.74 -17.77 -2.18
C PHE A 32 -7.57 -17.82 -0.90
N VAL A 33 -6.94 -18.08 0.25
CA VAL A 33 -7.63 -18.13 1.55
C VAL A 33 -8.32 -16.80 1.87
N ILE A 34 -7.62 -15.67 1.65
CA ILE A 34 -8.20 -14.33 1.89
C ILE A 34 -9.38 -14.07 0.94
N ALA A 35 -9.22 -14.35 -0.36
CA ALA A 35 -10.28 -14.15 -1.33
C ALA A 35 -11.52 -15.01 -1.02
N THR A 36 -11.34 -16.29 -0.68
CA THR A 36 -12.43 -17.17 -0.29
C THR A 36 -13.14 -16.67 0.97
N ALA A 37 -12.41 -16.17 1.97
CA ALA A 37 -13.02 -15.59 3.16
C ALA A 37 -13.92 -14.37 2.84
N PHE A 38 -13.47 -13.49 1.93
CA PHE A 38 -14.29 -12.36 1.47
C PHE A 38 -15.51 -12.79 0.64
N ILE A 39 -15.36 -13.82 -0.20
CA ILE A 39 -16.48 -14.36 -0.99
C ILE A 39 -17.55 -14.99 -0.06
N LEU A 40 -17.13 -15.73 0.97
CA LEU A 40 -18.04 -16.38 1.92
C LEU A 40 -18.85 -15.38 2.75
N MET A 41 -18.36 -14.15 2.96
CA MET A 41 -19.13 -13.10 3.63
C MET A 41 -20.36 -12.63 2.81
N GLY A 42 -20.42 -12.92 1.50
CA GLY A 42 -21.63 -12.79 0.67
C GLY A 42 -22.16 -11.36 0.45
N GLY A 43 -21.55 -10.35 1.06
CA GLY A 43 -22.00 -8.95 1.05
C GLY A 43 -21.16 -8.04 0.17
N LEU A 44 -21.42 -8.01 -1.15
CA LEU A 44 -20.72 -7.12 -2.09
C LEU A 44 -20.73 -5.65 -1.65
N ASN A 45 -21.85 -5.17 -1.10
CA ASN A 45 -22.00 -3.79 -0.62
C ASN A 45 -21.12 -3.45 0.60
N GLN A 46 -20.66 -4.45 1.35
CA GLN A 46 -19.74 -4.24 2.47
C GLN A 46 -18.27 -4.37 2.04
N ILE A 47 -18.01 -5.21 1.04
CA ILE A 47 -16.66 -5.44 0.49
C ILE A 47 -16.21 -4.26 -0.37
N ALA A 48 -17.11 -3.67 -1.15
CA ALA A 48 -16.76 -2.59 -2.08
C ALA A 48 -16.17 -1.34 -1.38
N PRO A 49 -16.76 -0.81 -0.29
CA PRO A 49 -16.16 0.29 0.47
C PRO A 49 -14.80 -0.08 1.08
N LEU A 50 -14.64 -1.31 1.56
CA LEU A 50 -13.39 -1.80 2.16
C LEU A 50 -12.25 -1.80 1.13
N ILE A 51 -12.49 -2.40 -0.04
CA ILE A 51 -11.51 -2.45 -1.14
C ILE A 51 -11.18 -1.02 -1.59
N SER A 52 -12.21 -0.18 -1.77
CA SER A 52 -12.03 1.22 -2.18
C SER A 52 -11.14 1.99 -1.21
N ASN A 53 -11.32 1.78 0.09
CA ASN A 53 -10.50 2.42 1.13
C ASN A 53 -9.03 1.99 1.06
N PHE A 54 -8.75 0.70 0.84
CA PHE A 54 -7.38 0.21 0.65
C PHE A 54 -6.71 0.79 -0.61
N PHE A 55 -7.43 0.86 -1.73
CA PHE A 55 -6.90 1.48 -2.95
C PHE A 55 -6.66 2.98 -2.79
N LEU A 56 -7.60 3.70 -2.18
CA LEU A 56 -7.45 5.13 -1.86
C LEU A 56 -6.24 5.38 -0.95
N ALA A 57 -6.00 4.52 0.04
CA ALA A 57 -4.84 4.62 0.91
C ALA A 57 -3.52 4.44 0.14
N ALA A 58 -3.45 3.46 -0.77
CA ALA A 58 -2.30 3.25 -1.64
C ALA A 58 -2.06 4.46 -2.57
N TYR A 59 -3.12 5.01 -3.17
CA TYR A 59 -3.02 6.20 -4.01
C TYR A 59 -2.59 7.44 -3.23
N ALA A 60 -3.11 7.63 -2.01
CA ALA A 60 -2.69 8.70 -1.13
C ALA A 60 -1.21 8.58 -0.78
N LEU A 61 -0.74 7.38 -0.43
CA LEU A 61 0.66 7.11 -0.12
C LEU A 61 1.59 7.38 -1.31
N ILE A 62 1.24 6.92 -2.51
CA ILE A 62 2.06 7.14 -3.70
C ILE A 62 2.15 8.64 -4.02
N ASN A 63 1.01 9.33 -4.02
CA ASN A 63 0.96 10.77 -4.26
C ASN A 63 1.76 11.55 -3.20
N PHE A 64 1.63 11.18 -1.93
CA PHE A 64 2.41 11.80 -0.85
C PHE A 64 3.89 11.47 -0.94
N ALA A 65 4.27 10.24 -1.28
CA ALA A 65 5.66 9.82 -1.42
C ALA A 65 6.36 10.60 -2.56
N THR A 66 5.70 10.79 -3.69
CA THR A 66 6.24 11.59 -4.80
C THR A 66 6.33 13.08 -4.45
N PHE A 67 5.36 13.63 -3.71
CA PHE A 67 5.44 14.98 -3.16
C PHE A 67 6.63 15.13 -2.20
N HIS A 68 6.75 14.22 -1.24
CA HIS A 68 7.81 14.24 -0.22
C HIS A 68 9.20 14.06 -0.85
N ALA A 69 9.35 13.16 -1.82
CA ALA A 69 10.60 12.99 -2.56
C ALA A 69 10.98 14.25 -3.35
N SER A 70 10.02 14.92 -4.00
CA SER A 70 10.27 16.20 -4.68
C SER A 70 10.66 17.33 -3.72
N LEU A 71 10.12 17.33 -2.50
CA LEU A 71 10.46 18.32 -1.48
C LEU A 71 11.84 18.06 -0.87
N ALA A 72 12.15 16.80 -0.56
CA ALA A 72 13.42 16.38 0.05
C ALA A 72 14.59 16.37 -0.94
N ARG A 73 14.32 16.33 -2.25
CA ARG A 73 15.32 16.35 -3.33
C ARG A 73 16.48 15.34 -3.14
N PRO A 74 16.20 14.03 -2.93
CA PRO A 74 17.26 13.03 -2.84
C PRO A 74 17.98 12.89 -4.20
N VAL A 75 19.25 12.51 -4.17
CA VAL A 75 20.14 12.45 -5.35
C VAL A 75 19.58 11.66 -6.54
N GLY A 76 18.73 10.65 -6.28
CA GLY A 76 18.11 9.80 -7.29
C GLY A 76 16.77 10.31 -7.86
N TRP A 77 16.19 11.39 -7.32
CA TRP A 77 14.87 11.86 -7.75
C TRP A 77 14.96 12.85 -8.92
N ARG A 78 14.64 12.38 -10.14
CA ARG A 78 14.67 13.18 -11.39
C ARG A 78 13.47 12.86 -12.31
N PRO A 79 12.23 13.25 -11.93
CA PRO A 79 11.05 12.99 -12.75
C PRO A 79 11.18 13.69 -14.12
N THR A 80 11.19 12.91 -15.21
CA THR A 80 11.33 13.40 -16.59
C THR A 80 9.96 13.65 -17.27
N PHE A 81 8.86 13.30 -16.59
CA PHE A 81 7.52 13.42 -17.15
C PHE A 81 7.05 14.88 -17.22
N ARG A 82 6.60 15.33 -18.40
CA ARG A 82 6.30 16.75 -18.68
C ARG A 82 5.14 17.34 -17.85
N LEU A 83 4.14 16.54 -17.49
CA LEU A 83 2.97 16.98 -16.73
C LEU A 83 3.11 16.73 -15.22
N TYR A 84 4.28 16.30 -14.77
CA TYR A 84 4.53 16.09 -13.35
C TYR A 84 4.65 17.43 -12.62
N ASN A 85 3.88 17.61 -11.56
CA ASN A 85 3.98 18.77 -10.66
C ASN A 85 3.84 18.30 -9.21
N MET A 86 4.78 18.70 -8.35
CA MET A 86 4.80 18.36 -6.92
C MET A 86 3.47 18.75 -6.24
N TRP A 87 2.95 19.94 -6.52
CA TRP A 87 1.70 20.43 -5.92
C TRP A 87 0.48 19.65 -6.37
N LEU A 88 0.48 19.15 -7.61
CA LEU A 88 -0.59 18.28 -8.12
C LEU A 88 -0.62 16.96 -7.36
N SER A 89 0.55 16.38 -7.07
CA SER A 89 0.65 15.18 -6.21
C SER A 89 0.16 15.45 -4.79
N LEU A 90 0.43 16.63 -4.20
CA LEU A 90 -0.11 16.98 -2.88
C LEU A 90 -1.63 17.07 -2.89
N VAL A 91 -2.21 17.75 -3.89
CA VAL A 91 -3.67 17.86 -4.04
C VAL A 91 -4.29 16.48 -4.24
N GLY A 92 -3.68 15.63 -5.06
CA GLY A 92 -4.12 14.24 -5.25
C GLY A 92 -4.11 13.44 -3.95
N ALA A 93 -3.05 13.56 -3.15
CA ALA A 93 -2.99 12.92 -1.83
C ALA A 93 -4.11 13.41 -0.91
N MET A 94 -4.26 14.73 -0.76
CA MET A 94 -5.32 15.32 0.09
C MET A 94 -6.72 14.90 -0.37
N MET A 95 -6.97 14.84 -1.68
CA MET A 95 -8.24 14.39 -2.25
C MET A 95 -8.52 12.93 -1.90
N CYS A 96 -7.53 12.04 -2.03
CA CYS A 96 -7.67 10.64 -1.63
C CYS A 96 -8.00 10.51 -0.13
N VAL A 97 -7.31 11.27 0.73
CA VAL A 97 -7.58 11.27 2.18
C VAL A 97 -8.97 11.79 2.50
N ALA A 98 -9.41 12.87 1.86
CA ALA A 98 -10.75 13.42 2.05
C ALA A 98 -11.83 12.38 1.68
N ILE A 99 -11.67 11.70 0.54
CA ILE A 99 -12.61 10.65 0.10
C ILE A 99 -12.62 9.47 1.09
N MET A 100 -11.46 9.04 1.62
CA MET A 100 -11.41 7.99 2.65
C MET A 100 -12.23 8.36 3.90
N PHE A 101 -12.08 9.60 4.39
CA PHE A 101 -12.85 10.08 5.55
C PHE A 101 -14.37 10.16 5.26
N VAL A 102 -14.75 10.53 4.04
CA VAL A 102 -16.16 10.58 3.60
C VAL A 102 -16.78 9.17 3.54
N ILE A 103 -16.04 8.17 3.05
CA ILE A 103 -16.52 6.79 2.99
C ILE A 103 -16.73 6.23 4.40
N SER A 104 -15.71 6.34 5.25
CA SER A 104 -15.78 5.83 6.62
C SER A 104 -14.60 6.36 7.44
N TRP A 105 -14.89 7.27 8.38
CA TRP A 105 -13.90 7.84 9.27
C TRP A 105 -13.19 6.79 10.15
N SER A 106 -13.92 5.76 10.60
CA SER A 106 -13.37 4.71 11.46
C SER A 106 -12.36 3.83 10.72
N THR A 107 -12.72 3.36 9.52
CA THR A 107 -11.80 2.56 8.70
C THR A 107 -10.64 3.38 8.18
N ALA A 108 -10.84 4.67 7.87
CA ALA A 108 -9.76 5.59 7.52
C ALA A 108 -8.71 5.70 8.64
N LEU A 109 -9.14 5.94 9.90
CA LEU A 109 -8.23 6.02 11.05
C LEU A 109 -7.45 4.72 11.26
N ILE A 110 -8.12 3.56 11.18
CA ILE A 110 -7.47 2.25 11.30
C ILE A 110 -6.41 2.07 10.21
N THR A 111 -6.73 2.45 8.97
CA THR A 111 -5.82 2.31 7.83
C THR A 111 -4.60 3.23 7.99
N PHE A 112 -4.80 4.48 8.41
CA PHE A 112 -3.70 5.40 8.71
C PHE A 112 -2.82 4.91 9.87
N ALA A 113 -3.43 4.43 10.95
CA ALA A 113 -2.70 3.88 12.08
C ALA A 113 -1.86 2.65 11.67
N PHE A 114 -2.44 1.77 10.86
CA PHE A 114 -1.74 0.60 10.33
C PHE A 114 -0.57 0.99 9.40
N LEU A 115 -0.79 1.95 8.50
CA LEU A 115 0.28 2.46 7.62
C LEU A 115 1.41 3.13 8.40
N LEU A 116 1.06 3.93 9.41
CA LEU A 116 2.04 4.59 10.27
C LEU A 116 2.83 3.57 11.08
N MET A 117 2.17 2.51 11.59
CA MET A 117 2.82 1.40 12.27
C MET A 117 3.80 0.66 11.36
N LEU A 118 3.41 0.33 10.12
CA LEU A 118 4.30 -0.29 9.14
C LEU A 118 5.49 0.61 8.79
N TYR A 119 5.24 1.91 8.59
CA TYR A 119 6.29 2.89 8.31
C TYR A 119 7.29 3.00 9.46
N LEU A 120 6.81 3.09 10.70
CA LEU A 120 7.67 3.13 11.89
C LEU A 120 8.45 1.84 12.08
N LEU A 121 7.84 0.68 11.79
CA LEU A 121 8.53 -0.61 11.86
C LEU A 121 9.73 -0.63 10.92
N VAL A 122 9.54 -0.24 9.65
CA VAL A 122 10.63 -0.19 8.67
C VAL A 122 11.68 0.87 9.05
N SER A 123 11.24 2.06 9.47
CA SER A 123 12.13 3.16 9.86
C SER A 123 12.99 2.84 11.08
N TYR A 124 12.41 2.20 12.10
CA TYR A 124 13.14 1.79 13.30
C TYR A 124 14.14 0.67 13.02
N ARG A 125 13.80 -0.24 12.11
CA ARG A 125 14.66 -1.38 11.77
C ARG A 125 15.92 -0.98 11.00
N LYS A 126 15.97 0.22 10.40
CA LYS A 126 17.09 0.74 9.58
C LYS A 126 17.83 -0.41 8.85
N PRO A 127 17.16 -1.08 7.89
CA PRO A 127 17.82 -2.11 7.08
C PRO A 127 19.01 -1.56 6.29
#